data_AF-A0A660VNE7-F1
#
_entry.id   AF-A0A660VNE7-F1
#
_cell.length_a   1.000
_cell.length_b   1.000
_cell.length_c   1.000
_cell.angle_alpha   90.00
_cell.angle_beta   90.00
_cell.angle_gamma   90.00
#
_symmetry.space_group_name_H-M   'P 1'
#
loop_
_entity.id
_entity.type
_entity.pdbx_description
1 polymer ?
#
loop_
_entity_poly.entity_id
_entity_poly.type
_entity_poly.pdbx_seq_one_letter_code
_entity_poly.pdbx_strand_id
1 'polypeptide(L)'
;MRGTVAAIAVLIVVALLGQEDKDVIVLRRADGTTKRQEVDKVVEETYEKIKYKIGASWQEEAAENVVDVIRRVDASRDFLEAEEKREKSNFAAAKRRYERILKTKHPANDWEKAYAAFYRAYCTFMMGLSHRPLLKEALKQYEDFISANPRHRLTPRALRDKGVAQTMIGDVAGAKATFTRLARGDYGRYWTVVGKFWVGEIAYRQGATAEAKRLWNEVKVDSVQYGLDHIPAKYELVLAEEALKGNRIEIAIRHFEKVTKYNPQRMEHPIGDEVMAKAHNGLGDCYLSKGGNDKNMLLLALVEYIKARDLFAGGGVKEVKRALQGAIEACKRLEALESDEKKKQEFVSMRENLQAELAHLK
;
A
#
# COMPACT_ATOMS: atom_id res chain seq x y z
N MET A 1 -24.06 56.50 -30.47
CA MET A 1 -23.69 55.82 -29.22
C MET A 1 -23.22 54.40 -29.53
N ARG A 2 -21.92 54.24 -29.81
CA ARG A 2 -21.24 52.94 -29.95
C ARG A 2 -19.86 53.13 -29.32
N GLY A 3 -19.59 52.42 -28.24
CA GLY A 3 -18.26 52.41 -27.64
C GLY A 3 -18.30 52.27 -26.12
N THR A 4 -18.48 51.03 -25.63
CA THR A 4 -18.04 50.57 -24.28
C THR A 4 -18.40 49.09 -24.06
N VAL A 5 -17.84 48.16 -24.83
CA VAL A 5 -17.94 46.71 -24.51
C VAL A 5 -16.59 45.97 -24.66
N ALA A 6 -15.55 46.59 -25.23
CA ALA A 6 -14.29 45.89 -25.54
C ALA A 6 -13.26 45.79 -24.38
N ALA A 7 -13.47 46.46 -23.24
CA ALA A 7 -12.44 46.56 -22.18
C ALA A 7 -12.53 45.49 -21.07
N ILE A 8 -13.64 44.75 -20.95
CA ILE A 8 -13.86 43.79 -19.84
C ILE A 8 -13.39 42.37 -20.22
N ALA A 9 -13.37 42.01 -21.51
CA ALA A 9 -12.93 40.69 -21.97
C ALA A 9 -11.40 40.51 -21.94
N VAL A 10 -10.60 41.58 -22.02
CA VAL A 10 -9.13 41.51 -22.00
C VAL A 10 -8.60 41.32 -20.57
N LEU A 11 -9.28 41.82 -19.55
CA LEU A 11 -8.84 41.68 -18.14
C LEU A 11 -9.07 40.26 -17.57
N ILE A 12 -10.07 39.52 -18.05
CA ILE A 12 -10.34 38.14 -17.60
C ILE A 12 -9.35 37.13 -18.22
N VAL A 13 -8.86 37.38 -19.44
CA VAL A 13 -7.84 36.52 -20.08
C VAL A 13 -6.47 36.70 -19.42
N VAL A 14 -6.12 37.89 -18.93
CA VAL A 14 -4.86 38.13 -18.20
C VAL A 14 -4.85 37.46 -16.82
N ALA A 15 -6.01 37.36 -16.15
CA ALA A 15 -6.11 36.69 -14.84
C ALA A 15 -5.97 35.16 -14.92
N LEU A 16 -6.30 34.54 -16.06
CA LEU A 16 -6.10 33.10 -16.29
C LEU A 16 -4.69 32.74 -16.82
N LEU A 17 -3.91 33.74 -17.25
CA LEU A 17 -2.54 33.56 -17.75
C LEU A 17 -1.45 33.76 -16.67
N GLY A 18 -1.84 34.05 -15.42
CA GLY A 18 -0.91 34.35 -14.33
C GLY A 18 -0.93 33.36 -13.17
N GLN A 19 -1.58 32.20 -13.30
CA GLN A 19 -1.47 31.18 -12.26
C GLN A 19 -0.13 30.48 -12.42
N GLU A 20 0.91 31.05 -11.80
CA GLU A 20 2.23 30.44 -11.74
C GLU A 20 2.09 28.99 -11.26
N ASP A 21 2.73 28.07 -11.98
CA ASP A 21 2.79 26.67 -11.56
C ASP A 21 3.38 26.62 -10.15
N LYS A 22 2.68 25.98 -9.22
CA LYS A 22 3.15 25.75 -7.85
C LYS A 22 3.54 24.31 -7.64
N ASP A 23 4.60 24.09 -6.88
CA ASP A 23 4.90 22.76 -6.36
C ASP A 23 3.87 22.41 -5.27
N VAL A 24 3.62 21.12 -5.07
CA VAL A 24 2.73 20.65 -4.00
C VAL A 24 3.47 19.71 -3.08
N ILE A 25 3.48 20.02 -1.79
CA ILE A 25 3.97 19.14 -0.74
C ILE A 25 2.78 18.43 -0.11
N VAL A 26 2.84 17.10 -0.02
CA VAL A 26 1.84 16.28 0.67
C VAL A 26 2.39 15.93 2.04
N LEU A 27 1.86 16.59 3.07
CA LEU A 27 2.29 16.44 4.46
C LEU A 27 1.44 15.40 5.17
N ARG A 28 2.07 14.62 6.05
CA ARG A 28 1.40 13.73 6.99
C ARG A 28 0.94 14.52 8.22
N ARG A 29 -0.26 14.22 8.70
CA ARG A 29 -0.80 14.74 9.96
C ARG A 29 -0.66 13.71 11.07
N ALA A 30 -0.70 14.18 12.32
CA ALA A 30 -0.59 13.32 13.51
C ALA A 30 -1.72 12.28 13.63
N ASP A 31 -2.86 12.52 12.97
CA ASP A 31 -3.99 11.57 12.89
C ASP A 31 -3.81 10.50 11.80
N GLY A 32 -2.68 10.51 11.08
CA GLY A 32 -2.38 9.60 9.97
C GLY A 32 -2.94 10.04 8.61
N THR A 33 -3.71 11.12 8.55
CA THR A 33 -4.23 11.69 7.29
C THR A 33 -3.18 12.54 6.59
N THR A 34 -3.49 13.04 5.40
CA THR A 34 -2.58 13.91 4.63
C THR A 34 -3.17 15.28 4.35
N LYS A 35 -2.29 16.29 4.19
CA LYS A 35 -2.61 17.65 3.78
C LYS A 35 -1.79 17.99 2.54
N ARG A 36 -2.46 18.49 1.50
CA ARG A 36 -1.78 19.11 0.35
C ARG A 36 -1.48 20.57 0.68
N GLN A 37 -0.27 21.01 0.42
CA GLN A 37 0.18 22.39 0.58
C GLN A 37 0.85 22.84 -0.70
N GLU A 38 0.25 23.83 -1.36
CA GLU A 38 0.87 24.50 -2.49
C GLU A 38 1.99 25.41 -1.99
N VAL A 39 3.13 25.35 -2.68
CA VAL A 39 4.33 26.11 -2.36
C VAL A 39 4.89 26.70 -3.65
N ASP A 40 5.49 27.87 -3.58
CA ASP A 40 5.94 28.56 -4.79
C ASP A 40 7.10 27.82 -5.45
N LYS A 41 7.97 27.17 -4.66
CA LYS A 41 9.06 26.31 -5.17
C LYS A 41 9.64 25.46 -4.06
N VAL A 42 9.92 24.20 -4.35
CA VAL A 42 10.80 23.36 -3.52
C VAL A 42 12.24 23.55 -4.00
N VAL A 43 13.15 23.83 -3.07
CA VAL A 43 14.55 24.19 -3.41
C VAL A 43 15.58 23.18 -2.93
N GLU A 44 15.25 22.37 -1.94
CA GLU A 44 16.14 21.34 -1.41
C GLU A 44 15.31 20.12 -0.99
N GLU A 45 15.79 18.94 -1.35
CA GLU A 45 15.15 17.67 -1.02
C GLU A 45 16.21 16.65 -0.59
N THR A 46 16.27 16.38 0.71
CA THR A 46 17.11 15.33 1.28
C THR A 46 16.24 14.31 2.02
N TYR A 47 16.80 13.16 2.41
CA TYR A 47 16.07 12.22 3.28
C TYR A 47 15.89 12.76 4.72
N GLU A 48 16.55 13.86 5.08
CA GLU A 48 16.45 14.49 6.39
C GLU A 48 15.34 15.55 6.37
N LYS A 49 15.29 16.36 5.30
CA LYS A 49 14.43 17.53 5.22
C LYS A 49 14.09 17.98 3.80
N ILE A 50 13.04 18.79 3.71
CA ILE A 50 12.61 19.48 2.49
C ILE A 50 12.50 20.96 2.78
N LYS A 51 13.15 21.78 1.95
CA LYS A 51 13.11 23.25 2.03
C LYS A 51 12.30 23.81 0.88
N TYR A 52 11.40 24.74 1.17
CA TYR A 52 10.49 25.32 0.18
C TYR A 52 10.15 26.78 0.48
N LYS A 53 9.59 27.47 -0.52
CA LYS A 53 9.24 28.89 -0.47
C LYS A 53 7.73 29.10 -0.49
N ILE A 54 7.24 30.03 0.34
CA ILE A 54 5.86 30.55 0.31
C ILE A 54 5.94 32.07 0.49
N GLY A 55 5.54 32.82 -0.54
CA GLY A 55 5.71 34.27 -0.62
C GLY A 55 7.18 34.67 -0.45
N ALA A 56 7.45 35.56 0.49
CA ALA A 56 8.82 36.00 0.81
C ALA A 56 9.55 35.07 1.80
N SER A 57 8.88 34.04 2.34
CA SER A 57 9.41 33.22 3.43
C SER A 57 9.92 31.87 2.97
N TRP A 58 10.97 31.39 3.64
CA TRP A 58 11.46 30.02 3.55
C TRP A 58 10.90 29.18 4.69
N GLN A 59 10.54 27.94 4.38
CA GLN A 59 10.07 26.95 5.33
C GLN A 59 10.88 25.67 5.17
N GLU A 60 10.92 24.87 6.24
CA GLU A 60 11.59 23.58 6.29
C GLU A 60 10.68 22.56 6.96
N GLU A 61 10.63 21.36 6.40
CA GLU A 61 9.88 20.24 6.96
C GLU A 61 10.77 19.00 7.03
N ALA A 62 10.66 18.22 8.11
CA ALA A 62 11.33 16.92 8.18
C ALA A 62 10.84 16.01 7.06
N ALA A 63 11.74 15.37 6.31
CA ALA A 63 11.35 14.60 5.13
C ALA A 63 10.46 13.39 5.45
N GLU A 64 10.55 12.86 6.68
CA GLU A 64 9.66 11.79 7.14
C GLU A 64 8.19 12.21 7.31
N ASN A 65 7.94 13.51 7.49
CA ASN A 65 6.59 14.08 7.52
C ASN A 65 6.04 14.34 6.10
N VAL A 66 6.88 14.26 5.07
CA VAL A 66 6.48 14.49 3.68
C VAL A 66 6.20 13.16 2.99
N VAL A 67 4.93 12.92 2.67
CA VAL A 67 4.48 11.74 1.93
C VAL A 67 4.89 11.82 0.47
N ASP A 68 4.70 12.99 -0.14
CA ASP A 68 5.10 13.22 -1.53
C ASP A 68 5.40 14.69 -1.82
N VAL A 69 6.14 14.91 -2.91
CA VAL A 69 6.41 16.22 -3.50
C VAL A 69 6.08 16.12 -4.98
N ILE A 70 5.07 16.87 -5.41
CA ILE A 70 4.65 16.99 -6.80
C ILE A 70 5.31 18.24 -7.36
N ARG A 71 6.39 18.03 -8.13
CA ARG A 71 7.15 19.09 -8.78
C ARG A 71 6.45 19.53 -10.05
N ARG A 72 6.09 20.81 -10.13
CA ARG A 72 5.46 21.44 -11.32
C ARG A 72 6.23 22.68 -11.75
N VAL A 73 6.78 23.41 -10.79
CA VAL A 73 7.57 24.61 -11.05
C VAL A 73 8.78 24.23 -11.89
N ASP A 74 8.92 24.89 -13.04
CA ASP A 74 9.98 24.68 -14.03
C ASP A 74 10.01 23.26 -14.64
N ALA A 75 9.02 22.39 -14.38
CA ALA A 75 9.02 21.03 -14.88
C ALA A 75 8.91 21.00 -16.41
N SER A 76 9.75 20.20 -17.05
CA SER A 76 9.67 19.97 -18.49
C SER A 76 8.34 19.30 -18.85
N ARG A 77 7.86 19.59 -20.07
CA ARG A 77 6.66 18.95 -20.61
C ARG A 77 6.76 17.42 -20.61
N ASP A 78 7.94 16.87 -20.90
CA ASP A 78 8.16 15.42 -20.88
C ASP A 78 7.98 14.85 -19.47
N PHE A 79 8.38 15.57 -18.41
CA PHE A 79 8.19 15.17 -17.02
C PHE A 79 6.71 15.19 -16.63
N LEU A 80 6.01 16.28 -16.92
CA LEU A 80 4.57 16.40 -16.64
C LEU A 80 3.74 15.32 -17.35
N GLU A 81 4.04 15.05 -18.63
CA GLU A 81 3.40 13.97 -19.37
C GLU A 81 3.75 12.58 -18.80
N ALA A 82 4.96 12.38 -18.26
CA ALA A 82 5.33 11.12 -17.60
C ALA A 82 4.52 10.89 -16.32
N GLU A 83 4.39 11.92 -15.48
CA GLU A 83 3.60 11.90 -14.25
C GLU A 83 2.13 11.60 -14.54
N GLU A 84 1.52 12.27 -15.53
CA GLU A 84 0.14 12.02 -15.94
C GLU A 84 -0.09 10.56 -16.35
N LYS A 85 0.84 9.98 -17.14
CA LYS A 85 0.76 8.57 -17.54
C LYS A 85 0.92 7.63 -16.35
N ARG A 86 1.80 7.96 -15.40
CA ARG A 86 2.02 7.19 -14.17
C ARG A 86 0.78 7.18 -13.27
N GLU A 87 0.13 8.34 -13.09
CA GLU A 87 -1.12 8.48 -12.34
C GLU A 87 -2.26 7.66 -12.96
N LYS A 88 -2.33 7.59 -14.29
CA LYS A 88 -3.28 6.74 -15.04
C LYS A 88 -2.84 5.28 -15.13
N SER A 89 -1.84 4.85 -14.35
CA SER A 89 -1.27 3.49 -14.35
C SER A 89 -0.76 2.99 -15.71
N ASN A 90 -0.49 3.90 -16.66
CA ASN A 90 0.14 3.57 -17.94
C ASN A 90 1.67 3.56 -17.78
N PHE A 91 2.16 2.62 -16.98
CA PHE A 91 3.56 2.54 -16.56
C PHE A 91 4.54 2.39 -17.73
N ALA A 92 4.14 1.70 -18.81
CA ALA A 92 4.99 1.55 -20.00
C ALA A 92 5.17 2.87 -20.76
N ALA A 93 4.14 3.71 -20.86
CA ALA A 93 4.26 5.03 -21.46
C ALA A 93 5.06 5.99 -20.56
N ALA A 94 4.79 5.97 -19.25
CA ALA A 94 5.53 6.77 -18.26
C ALA A 94 7.03 6.43 -18.27
N LYS A 95 7.40 5.14 -18.20
CA LYS A 95 8.79 4.65 -18.29
C LYS A 95 9.53 5.23 -19.50
N ARG A 96 8.92 5.16 -20.69
CA ARG A 96 9.52 5.68 -21.93
C ARG A 96 9.77 7.20 -21.88
N ARG A 97 8.90 7.96 -21.20
CA ARG A 97 9.07 9.41 -21.03
C ARG A 97 10.21 9.72 -20.06
N TYR A 98 10.25 9.06 -18.90
CA TYR A 98 11.39 9.20 -17.97
C TYR A 98 12.73 8.81 -18.61
N GLU A 99 12.75 7.76 -19.43
CA GLU A 99 13.95 7.38 -20.17
C GLU A 99 14.44 8.45 -21.15
N ARG A 100 13.54 9.25 -21.75
CA ARG A 100 13.95 10.39 -22.58
C ARG A 100 14.56 11.51 -21.75
N ILE A 101 13.96 11.84 -20.59
CA ILE A 101 14.49 12.85 -19.67
C ILE A 101 15.91 12.47 -19.23
N LEU A 102 16.15 11.20 -18.92
CA LEU A 102 17.47 10.70 -18.53
C LEU A 102 18.52 10.78 -19.66
N LYS A 103 18.09 10.76 -20.93
CA LYS A 103 18.96 10.90 -22.11
C LYS A 103 19.23 12.36 -22.49
N THR A 104 18.48 13.31 -21.92
CA THR A 104 18.68 14.74 -22.18
C THR A 104 20.02 15.20 -21.61
N LYS A 105 20.90 15.71 -22.47
CA LYS A 105 22.24 16.20 -22.08
C LYS A 105 22.14 17.37 -21.10
N HIS A 106 21.29 18.34 -21.40
CA HIS A 106 21.06 19.56 -20.61
C HIS A 106 19.60 19.60 -20.18
N PRO A 107 19.22 18.92 -19.07
CA PRO A 107 17.86 19.01 -18.55
C PRO A 107 17.59 20.45 -18.10
N ALA A 108 16.32 20.86 -18.11
CA ALA A 108 15.94 22.18 -17.63
C ALA A 108 16.26 22.34 -16.13
N ASN A 109 16.12 21.25 -15.37
CA ASN A 109 16.47 21.21 -13.95
C ASN A 109 17.15 19.90 -13.55
N ASP A 110 18.12 19.99 -12.65
CA ASP A 110 18.85 18.80 -12.16
C ASP A 110 17.97 17.83 -11.37
N TRP A 111 16.95 18.34 -10.67
CA TRP A 111 16.03 17.50 -9.89
C TRP A 111 15.23 16.51 -10.76
N GLU A 112 14.95 16.86 -12.02
CA GLU A 112 14.18 16.01 -12.93
C GLU A 112 14.86 14.67 -13.18
N LYS A 113 16.20 14.64 -13.26
CA LYS A 113 16.95 13.41 -13.51
C LYS A 113 16.86 12.44 -12.33
N ALA A 114 16.94 12.94 -11.11
CA ALA A 114 16.79 12.11 -9.91
C ALA A 114 15.37 11.50 -9.86
N TYR A 115 14.34 12.33 -10.06
CA TYR A 115 12.95 11.88 -10.10
C TYR A 115 12.67 10.89 -11.24
N ALA A 116 13.15 11.19 -12.45
CA ALA A 116 12.99 10.31 -13.60
C ALA A 116 13.69 8.96 -13.41
N ALA A 117 14.88 8.94 -12.78
CA ALA A 117 15.58 7.70 -12.46
C ALA A 117 14.78 6.84 -11.46
N PHE A 118 14.29 7.45 -10.38
CA PHE A 118 13.43 6.76 -9.41
C PHE A 118 12.14 6.26 -10.04
N TYR A 119 11.38 7.11 -10.73
CA TYR A 119 10.09 6.72 -11.29
C TYR A 119 10.19 5.78 -12.49
N ARG A 120 11.29 5.79 -13.25
CA ARG A 120 11.59 4.72 -14.21
C ARG A 120 11.73 3.37 -13.51
N ALA A 121 12.45 3.30 -12.39
CA ALA A 121 12.57 2.07 -11.58
C ALA A 121 11.20 1.62 -11.06
N TYR A 122 10.42 2.55 -10.53
CA TYR A 122 9.05 2.29 -10.06
C TYR A 122 8.14 1.76 -11.17
N CYS A 123 8.10 2.40 -12.34
CA CYS A 123 7.31 1.91 -13.47
C CYS A 123 7.74 0.51 -13.92
N THR A 124 9.04 0.24 -13.94
CA THR A 124 9.59 -1.09 -14.26
C THR A 124 9.17 -2.13 -13.21
N PHE A 125 9.20 -1.77 -11.93
CA PHE A 125 8.74 -2.59 -10.82
C PHE A 125 7.24 -2.93 -10.95
N MET A 126 6.40 -1.93 -11.19
CA MET A 126 4.95 -2.12 -11.35
C MET A 126 4.60 -3.02 -12.54
N MET A 127 5.31 -2.87 -13.67
CA MET A 127 5.17 -3.79 -14.82
C MET A 127 5.72 -5.19 -14.53
N GLY A 128 6.64 -5.30 -13.58
CA GLY A 128 7.31 -6.54 -13.19
C GLY A 128 6.57 -7.36 -12.14
N LEU A 129 5.46 -6.90 -11.56
CA LEU A 129 4.76 -7.62 -10.48
C LEU A 129 4.43 -9.09 -10.83
N SER A 130 4.23 -9.39 -12.12
CA SER A 130 4.03 -10.75 -12.64
C SER A 130 5.11 -11.22 -13.62
N HIS A 131 6.22 -10.48 -13.77
CA HIS A 131 7.26 -10.74 -14.77
C HIS A 131 8.68 -10.59 -14.19
N ARG A 132 9.24 -11.71 -13.74
CA ARG A 132 10.52 -11.79 -13.00
C ARG A 132 11.71 -11.07 -13.66
N PRO A 133 11.93 -11.13 -15.00
CA PRO A 133 12.99 -10.35 -15.64
C PRO A 133 12.87 -8.83 -15.44
N LEU A 134 11.65 -8.28 -15.42
CA LEU A 134 11.43 -6.85 -15.21
C LEU A 134 11.69 -6.47 -13.75
N LEU A 135 11.40 -7.35 -12.78
CA LEU A 135 11.80 -7.13 -11.39
C LEU A 135 13.32 -7.05 -11.23
N LYS A 136 14.08 -7.90 -11.93
CA LYS A 136 15.55 -7.82 -11.93
C LYS A 136 16.05 -6.52 -12.55
N GLU A 137 15.43 -6.04 -13.63
CA GLU A 137 15.72 -4.74 -14.21
C GLU A 137 15.43 -3.61 -13.21
N ALA A 138 14.27 -3.62 -12.55
CA ALA A 138 13.91 -2.63 -11.55
C ALA A 138 14.89 -2.62 -10.36
N LEU A 139 15.33 -3.78 -9.88
CA LEU A 139 16.35 -3.89 -8.82
C LEU A 139 17.64 -3.16 -9.19
N LYS A 140 18.16 -3.41 -10.40
CA LYS A 140 19.34 -2.72 -10.90
C LYS A 140 19.11 -1.21 -10.96
N GLN A 141 17.95 -0.77 -11.45
CA GLN A 141 17.63 0.66 -11.54
C GLN A 141 17.51 1.33 -10.16
N TYR A 142 16.98 0.64 -9.15
CA TYR A 142 16.97 1.14 -7.77
C TYR A 142 18.38 1.20 -7.17
N GLU A 143 19.23 0.21 -7.42
CA GLU A 143 20.63 0.22 -7.00
C GLU A 143 21.41 1.38 -7.60
N ASP A 144 21.25 1.60 -8.91
CA ASP A 144 21.83 2.75 -9.62
C ASP A 144 21.35 4.06 -8.99
N PHE A 145 20.05 4.19 -8.71
CA PHE A 145 19.47 5.38 -8.09
C PHE A 145 20.03 5.65 -6.69
N ILE A 146 20.02 4.63 -5.81
CA ILE A 146 20.51 4.74 -4.42
C ILE A 146 21.98 5.12 -4.40
N SER A 147 22.78 4.57 -5.31
CA SER A 147 24.22 4.84 -5.40
C SER A 147 24.50 6.26 -5.90
N ALA A 148 23.75 6.72 -6.91
CA ALA A 148 23.92 8.06 -7.48
C ALA A 148 23.31 9.17 -6.59
N ASN A 149 22.31 8.87 -5.76
CA ASN A 149 21.54 9.86 -5.01
C ASN A 149 21.44 9.52 -3.51
N PRO A 150 22.53 9.21 -2.78
CA PRO A 150 22.47 8.64 -1.44
C PRO A 150 21.77 9.53 -0.40
N ARG A 151 21.74 10.86 -0.62
CA ARG A 151 21.08 11.83 0.26
C ARG A 151 19.69 12.28 -0.19
N HIS A 152 19.23 11.85 -1.36
CA HIS A 152 17.93 12.30 -1.90
C HIS A 152 16.76 11.74 -1.09
N ARG A 153 15.65 12.50 -1.00
CA ARG A 153 14.46 12.10 -0.21
C ARG A 153 13.85 10.75 -0.60
N LEU A 154 13.98 10.40 -1.87
CA LEU A 154 13.43 9.16 -2.45
C LEU A 154 14.31 7.93 -2.18
N THR A 155 15.51 8.09 -1.64
CA THR A 155 16.43 6.98 -1.36
C THR A 155 15.88 5.94 -0.38
N PRO A 156 15.30 6.31 0.78
CA PRO A 156 14.65 5.32 1.64
C PRO A 156 13.44 4.64 0.98
N ARG A 157 12.69 5.34 0.12
CA ARG A 157 11.62 4.73 -0.68
C ARG A 157 12.16 3.73 -1.71
N ALA A 158 13.26 4.08 -2.39
CA ALA A 158 13.96 3.17 -3.30
C ALA A 158 14.50 1.93 -2.59
N LEU A 159 15.00 2.08 -1.35
CA LEU A 159 15.38 0.94 -0.51
C LEU A 159 14.18 0.05 -0.19
N ARG A 160 13.03 0.63 0.20
CA ARG A 160 11.80 -0.13 0.43
C ARG A 160 11.39 -0.91 -0.81
N ASP A 161 11.30 -0.24 -1.96
CA ASP A 161 10.86 -0.87 -3.21
C ASP A 161 11.85 -1.94 -3.70
N LYS A 162 13.16 -1.69 -3.55
CA LYS A 162 14.20 -2.69 -3.78
C LYS A 162 13.98 -3.93 -2.92
N GLY A 163 13.77 -3.78 -1.61
CA GLY A 163 13.54 -4.90 -0.70
C GLY A 163 12.29 -5.71 -1.05
N VAL A 164 11.22 -5.04 -1.49
CA VAL A 164 10.00 -5.70 -1.96
C VAL A 164 10.29 -6.48 -3.25
N ALA A 165 10.94 -5.87 -4.23
CA ALA A 165 11.32 -6.55 -5.47
C ALA A 165 12.23 -7.77 -5.21
N GLN A 166 13.19 -7.67 -4.28
CA GLN A 166 14.03 -8.79 -3.83
C GLN A 166 13.19 -9.93 -3.26
N THR A 167 12.21 -9.60 -2.40
CA THR A 167 11.28 -10.58 -1.85
C THR A 167 10.48 -11.29 -2.94
N MET A 168 9.97 -10.55 -3.93
CA MET A 168 9.18 -11.10 -5.04
C MET A 168 9.99 -12.03 -5.95
N ILE A 169 11.29 -11.75 -6.14
CA ILE A 169 12.18 -12.66 -6.90
C ILE A 169 12.77 -13.79 -6.02
N GLY A 170 12.41 -13.87 -4.74
CA GLY A 170 12.91 -14.89 -3.82
C GLY A 170 14.34 -14.65 -3.31
N ASP A 171 14.91 -13.46 -3.50
CA ASP A 171 16.17 -13.05 -2.86
C ASP A 171 15.89 -12.60 -1.41
N VAL A 172 15.55 -13.56 -0.56
CA VAL A 172 15.13 -13.31 0.83
C VAL A 172 16.28 -12.73 1.66
N ALA A 173 17.52 -13.18 1.43
CA ALA A 173 18.70 -12.68 2.13
C ALA A 173 19.00 -11.23 1.78
N GLY A 174 18.98 -10.89 0.48
CA GLY A 174 19.15 -9.51 0.03
C GLY A 174 18.03 -8.60 0.51
N ALA A 175 16.77 -9.06 0.47
CA ALA A 175 15.63 -8.31 1.02
C ALA A 175 15.82 -8.01 2.51
N LYS A 176 16.21 -9.00 3.33
CA LYS A 176 16.47 -8.83 4.76
C LYS A 176 17.57 -7.80 5.00
N ALA A 177 18.66 -7.85 4.24
CA ALA A 177 19.74 -6.87 4.36
C ALA A 177 19.27 -5.45 4.01
N THR A 178 18.52 -5.29 2.93
CA THR A 178 17.95 -4.00 2.49
C THR A 178 17.01 -3.41 3.54
N PHE A 179 16.06 -4.18 4.07
CA PHE A 179 15.14 -3.70 5.10
C PHE A 179 15.81 -3.48 6.45
N THR A 180 16.82 -4.27 6.79
CA THR A 180 17.64 -4.03 8.00
C THR A 180 18.37 -2.70 7.88
N ARG A 181 18.91 -2.35 6.71
CA ARG A 181 19.50 -1.02 6.47
C ARG A 181 18.46 0.09 6.64
N LEU A 182 17.26 -0.09 6.10
CA LEU A 182 16.16 0.88 6.25
C LEU A 182 15.75 1.06 7.72
N ALA A 183 15.84 0.00 8.54
CA ALA A 183 15.48 -0.03 9.95
C ALA A 183 16.51 0.60 10.91
N ARG A 184 17.69 1.07 10.43
CA ARG A 184 18.78 1.54 11.30
C ARG A 184 18.55 2.90 11.96
N GLY A 185 17.62 3.71 11.47
CA GLY A 185 17.38 5.07 11.96
C GLY A 185 17.92 6.17 11.05
N ASP A 186 18.80 5.85 10.11
CA ASP A 186 19.49 6.83 9.25
C ASP A 186 18.54 7.70 8.39
N TYR A 187 17.31 7.25 8.18
CA TYR A 187 16.32 7.90 7.31
C TYR A 187 15.13 8.49 8.09
N GLY A 188 15.22 8.59 9.42
CA GLY A 188 14.12 9.01 10.27
C GLY A 188 13.26 7.87 10.81
N ARG A 189 12.33 8.23 11.70
CA ARG A 189 11.53 7.29 12.47
C ARG A 189 10.47 6.59 11.60
N TYR A 190 9.85 7.30 10.64
CA TYR A 190 8.92 6.68 9.69
C TYR A 190 9.54 5.47 8.97
N TRP A 191 10.73 5.67 8.38
CA TRP A 191 11.40 4.62 7.62
C TRP A 191 11.96 3.51 8.52
N THR A 192 12.30 3.82 9.77
CA THR A 192 12.62 2.81 10.78
C THR A 192 11.45 1.86 11.03
N VAL A 193 10.23 2.41 11.17
CA VAL A 193 9.00 1.63 11.33
C VAL A 193 8.77 0.73 10.12
N VAL A 194 8.85 1.27 8.91
CA VAL A 194 8.70 0.51 7.65
C VAL A 194 9.75 -0.60 7.55
N GLY A 195 11.02 -0.31 7.83
CA GLY A 195 12.11 -1.29 7.79
C GLY A 195 11.87 -2.44 8.77
N LYS A 196 11.55 -2.14 10.04
CA LYS A 196 11.25 -3.16 11.06
C LYS A 196 10.04 -4.01 10.70
N PHE A 197 8.99 -3.40 10.14
CA PHE A 197 7.83 -4.15 9.66
C PHE A 197 8.23 -5.21 8.64
N TRP A 198 8.99 -4.85 7.62
CA TRP A 198 9.40 -5.78 6.57
C TRP A 198 10.41 -6.83 7.03
N VAL A 199 11.32 -6.50 7.96
CA VAL A 199 12.17 -7.52 8.61
C VAL A 199 11.30 -8.52 9.39
N GLY A 200 10.25 -8.04 10.07
CA GLY A 200 9.26 -8.89 10.74
C GLY A 200 8.49 -9.78 9.77
N GLU A 201 8.06 -9.25 8.61
CA GLU A 201 7.40 -10.03 7.55
C GLU A 201 8.30 -11.16 7.02
N ILE A 202 9.59 -10.88 6.80
CA ILE A 202 10.56 -11.90 6.39
C ILE A 202 10.70 -12.97 7.48
N ALA A 203 10.88 -12.56 8.74
CA ALA A 203 10.99 -13.48 9.87
C ALA A 203 9.75 -14.38 10.00
N TYR A 204 8.55 -13.80 9.88
CA TYR A 204 7.29 -14.53 9.93
C TYR A 204 7.19 -15.59 8.80
N ARG A 205 7.54 -15.21 7.56
CA ARG A 205 7.55 -16.14 6.41
C ARG A 205 8.57 -17.27 6.57
N GLN A 206 9.66 -17.04 7.31
CA GLN A 206 10.67 -18.04 7.65
C GLN A 206 10.29 -18.90 8.87
N GLY A 207 9.12 -18.68 9.47
CA GLY A 207 8.66 -19.40 10.67
C GLY A 207 9.25 -18.86 11.99
N ALA A 208 10.03 -17.78 11.95
CA ALA A 208 10.54 -17.10 13.14
C ALA A 208 9.48 -16.16 13.75
N THR A 209 8.32 -16.72 14.11
CA THR A 209 7.13 -15.97 14.56
C THR A 209 7.39 -15.12 15.81
N ALA A 210 8.22 -15.61 16.75
CA ALA A 210 8.58 -14.85 17.95
C ALA A 210 9.37 -13.56 17.61
N GLU A 211 10.32 -13.64 16.68
CA GLU A 211 11.10 -12.49 16.22
C GLU A 211 10.20 -11.47 15.51
N ALA A 212 9.31 -11.95 14.63
CA ALA A 212 8.36 -11.10 13.91
C ALA A 212 7.46 -10.31 14.88
N LYS A 213 6.85 -11.00 15.86
CA LYS A 213 6.02 -10.36 16.90
C LYS A 213 6.78 -9.31 17.69
N ARG A 214 8.03 -9.60 18.09
CA ARG A 214 8.88 -8.64 18.81
C ARG A 214 9.08 -7.38 17.97
N LEU A 215 9.49 -7.53 16.71
CA LEU A 215 9.76 -6.40 15.80
C LEU A 215 8.52 -5.53 15.58
N TRP A 216 7.35 -6.13 15.32
CA TRP A 216 6.11 -5.37 15.14
C TRP A 216 5.65 -4.71 16.44
N ASN A 217 5.79 -5.39 17.59
CA ASN A 217 5.41 -4.82 18.88
C ASN A 217 6.26 -3.59 19.23
N GLU A 218 7.54 -3.55 18.84
CA GLU A 218 8.42 -2.38 19.04
C GLU A 218 7.98 -1.14 18.26
N VAL A 219 7.26 -1.30 17.15
CA VAL A 219 6.88 -0.19 16.26
C VAL A 219 5.38 0.06 16.17
N LYS A 220 4.55 -0.77 16.83
CA LYS A 220 3.09 -0.73 16.71
C LYS A 220 2.46 0.60 17.12
N VAL A 221 3.06 1.32 18.07
CA VAL A 221 2.54 2.61 18.55
C VAL A 221 2.85 3.69 17.52
N ASP A 222 4.10 3.77 17.09
CA ASP A 222 4.54 4.76 16.11
C ASP A 222 3.90 4.56 14.75
N SER A 223 3.69 3.30 14.33
CA SER A 223 3.01 3.00 13.07
C SER A 223 1.63 3.62 12.99
N VAL A 224 0.90 3.72 14.12
CA VAL A 224 -0.41 4.38 14.15
C VAL A 224 -0.25 5.87 13.88
N GLN A 225 0.73 6.55 14.47
CA GLN A 225 0.98 7.98 14.19
C GLN A 225 1.28 8.22 12.71
N TYR A 226 1.91 7.24 12.05
CA TYR A 226 2.21 7.32 10.63
C TYR A 226 1.08 6.83 9.71
N GLY A 227 -0.09 6.44 10.22
CA GLY A 227 -1.16 5.89 9.39
C GLY A 227 -0.74 4.59 8.69
N LEU A 228 -0.01 3.73 9.41
CA LEU A 228 0.41 2.39 8.98
C LEU A 228 -0.32 1.34 9.86
N ASP A 229 -1.64 1.41 9.90
CA ASP A 229 -2.51 0.59 10.77
C ASP A 229 -2.41 -0.92 10.45
N HIS A 230 -1.90 -1.26 9.27
CA HIS A 230 -1.62 -2.65 8.89
C HIS A 230 -0.57 -3.31 9.79
N ILE A 231 0.33 -2.54 10.42
CA ILE A 231 1.38 -3.08 11.30
C ILE A 231 0.79 -3.62 12.62
N PRO A 232 0.04 -2.83 13.42
CA PRO A 232 -0.60 -3.36 14.62
C PRO A 232 -1.68 -4.39 14.27
N ALA A 233 -2.39 -4.24 13.14
CA ALA A 233 -3.31 -5.25 12.64
C ALA A 233 -2.61 -6.59 12.36
N LYS A 234 -1.42 -6.57 11.72
CA LYS A 234 -0.63 -7.77 11.48
C LYS A 234 -0.18 -8.44 12.78
N TYR A 235 0.22 -7.65 13.78
CA TYR A 235 0.58 -8.17 15.10
C TYR A 235 -0.60 -8.90 15.76
N GLU A 236 -1.80 -8.28 15.78
CA GLU A 236 -3.01 -8.90 16.33
C GLU A 236 -3.43 -10.14 15.53
N LEU A 237 -3.29 -10.13 14.20
CA LEU A 237 -3.57 -11.27 13.33
C LEU A 237 -2.74 -12.50 13.74
N VAL A 238 -1.45 -12.34 13.97
CA VAL A 238 -0.57 -13.45 14.35
C VAL A 238 -0.91 -13.99 15.74
N LEU A 239 -1.30 -13.14 16.69
CA LEU A 239 -1.80 -13.60 17.99
C LEU A 239 -3.09 -14.42 17.84
N ALA A 240 -3.98 -14.01 16.93
CA ALA A 240 -5.20 -14.73 16.64
C ALA A 240 -4.92 -16.11 16.03
N GLU A 241 -4.02 -16.19 15.05
CA GLU A 241 -3.62 -17.45 14.40
C GLU A 241 -2.98 -18.43 15.39
N GLU A 242 -2.12 -17.94 16.31
CA GLU A 242 -1.53 -18.77 17.37
C GLU A 242 -2.59 -19.27 18.37
N ALA A 243 -3.56 -18.42 18.73
CA ALA A 243 -4.67 -18.82 19.59
C ALA A 243 -5.54 -19.89 18.91
N LEU A 244 -5.85 -19.72 17.62
CA LEU A 244 -6.63 -20.67 16.84
C LEU A 244 -5.91 -22.02 16.73
N LYS A 245 -4.62 -22.03 16.39
CA LYS A 245 -3.79 -23.26 16.36
C LYS A 245 -3.74 -23.98 17.72
N GLY A 246 -3.76 -23.22 18.81
CA GLY A 246 -3.84 -23.75 20.17
C GLY A 246 -5.25 -24.11 20.64
N ASN A 247 -6.25 -24.11 19.75
CA ASN A 247 -7.67 -24.35 20.05
C ASN A 247 -8.25 -23.41 21.12
N ARG A 248 -7.71 -22.19 21.25
CA ARG A 248 -8.18 -21.14 22.18
C ARG A 248 -9.13 -20.20 21.44
N ILE A 249 -10.28 -20.73 21.00
CA ILE A 249 -11.19 -20.07 20.05
C ILE A 249 -11.63 -18.68 20.50
N GLU A 250 -12.03 -18.49 21.76
CA GLU A 250 -12.46 -17.17 22.27
C GLU A 250 -11.33 -16.13 22.29
N ILE A 251 -10.08 -16.58 22.48
CA ILE A 251 -8.92 -15.68 22.39
C ILE A 251 -8.69 -15.30 20.93
N ALA A 252 -8.78 -16.27 20.01
CA ALA A 252 -8.62 -16.02 18.58
C ALA A 252 -9.66 -15.02 18.05
N ILE A 253 -10.95 -15.21 18.38
CA ILE A 253 -12.05 -14.30 18.00
C ILE A 253 -11.72 -12.86 18.43
N ARG A 254 -11.38 -12.64 19.71
CA ARG A 254 -11.09 -11.30 20.23
C ARG A 254 -9.95 -10.61 19.48
N HIS A 255 -8.93 -11.35 19.06
CA HIS A 255 -7.82 -10.79 18.29
C HIS A 255 -8.20 -10.52 16.83
N PHE A 256 -8.89 -11.45 16.15
CA PHE A 256 -9.36 -11.19 14.79
C PHE A 256 -10.35 -10.02 14.73
N GLU A 257 -11.26 -9.87 15.70
CA GLU A 257 -12.17 -8.72 15.80
C GLU A 257 -11.44 -7.39 15.99
N LYS A 258 -10.27 -7.38 16.63
CA LYS A 258 -9.45 -6.16 16.68
C LYS A 258 -8.90 -5.82 15.30
N VAL A 259 -8.45 -6.83 14.55
CA VAL A 259 -7.96 -6.64 13.18
C VAL A 259 -9.04 -6.00 12.32
N THR A 260 -10.27 -6.51 12.36
CA THR A 260 -11.38 -6.02 11.52
C THR A 260 -11.90 -4.63 11.92
N LYS A 261 -11.49 -4.10 13.08
CA LYS A 261 -11.84 -2.75 13.55
C LYS A 261 -10.86 -1.66 13.10
N TYR A 262 -9.70 -2.03 12.55
CA TYR A 262 -8.77 -1.03 12.03
C TYR A 262 -9.34 -0.37 10.76
N ASN A 263 -8.94 0.88 10.53
CA ASN A 263 -9.41 1.66 9.39
C ASN A 263 -8.65 1.22 8.12
N PRO A 264 -9.32 0.65 7.10
CA PRO A 264 -8.66 0.19 5.87
C PRO A 264 -7.98 1.32 5.09
N GLN A 265 -8.48 2.56 5.15
CA GLN A 265 -7.88 3.72 4.50
C GLN A 265 -6.53 4.14 5.13
N ARG A 266 -6.21 3.63 6.33
CA ARG A 266 -4.92 3.82 7.01
C ARG A 266 -4.01 2.59 6.88
N MET A 267 -4.36 1.65 6.01
CA MET A 267 -3.52 0.50 5.72
C MET A 267 -2.86 0.66 4.36
N GLU A 268 -1.66 0.11 4.21
CA GLU A 268 -0.94 0.13 2.94
C GLU A 268 -1.53 -0.95 2.03
N HIS A 269 -2.13 -0.56 0.90
CA HIS A 269 -2.59 -1.50 -0.11
C HIS A 269 -1.39 -2.14 -0.86
N PRO A 270 -1.39 -3.46 -1.13
CA PRO A 270 -2.44 -4.45 -0.86
C PRO A 270 -2.28 -5.18 0.49
N ILE A 271 -1.31 -4.81 1.32
CA ILE A 271 -0.97 -5.50 2.58
C ILE A 271 -2.14 -5.44 3.57
N GLY A 272 -2.79 -4.27 3.66
CA GLY A 272 -3.98 -4.07 4.49
C GLY A 272 -5.10 -5.04 4.16
N ASP A 273 -5.42 -5.14 2.87
CA ASP A 273 -6.49 -6.02 2.38
C ASP A 273 -6.16 -7.48 2.67
N GLU A 274 -4.91 -7.90 2.48
CA GLU A 274 -4.47 -9.26 2.84
C GLU A 274 -4.66 -9.54 4.35
N VAL A 275 -4.27 -8.59 5.21
CA VAL A 275 -4.40 -8.73 6.67
C VAL A 275 -5.87 -8.82 7.09
N MET A 276 -6.72 -7.94 6.55
CA MET A 276 -8.16 -7.91 6.82
C MET A 276 -8.84 -9.19 6.35
N ALA A 277 -8.55 -9.63 5.14
CA ALA A 277 -9.16 -10.81 4.56
C ALA A 277 -8.74 -12.09 5.29
N LYS A 278 -7.47 -12.18 5.75
CA LYS A 278 -7.03 -13.27 6.64
C LYS A 278 -7.76 -13.26 7.98
N ALA A 279 -8.03 -12.08 8.54
CA ALA A 279 -8.77 -11.98 9.79
C ALA A 279 -10.23 -12.44 9.64
N HIS A 280 -10.89 -12.05 8.55
CA HIS A 280 -12.24 -12.52 8.24
C HIS A 280 -12.28 -14.04 8.00
N ASN A 281 -11.31 -14.61 7.27
CA ASN A 281 -11.18 -16.07 7.16
C ASN A 281 -11.02 -16.74 8.54
N GLY A 282 -10.18 -16.16 9.41
CA GLY A 282 -9.96 -16.64 10.76
C GLY A 282 -11.20 -16.57 11.66
N LEU A 283 -12.01 -15.51 11.55
CA LEU A 283 -13.31 -15.42 12.24
C LEU A 283 -14.28 -16.49 11.71
N GLY A 284 -14.32 -16.69 10.39
CA GLY A 284 -15.07 -17.76 9.76
C GLY A 284 -14.73 -19.13 10.36
N ASP A 285 -13.43 -19.44 10.46
CA ASP A 285 -12.96 -20.69 11.06
C ASP A 285 -13.38 -20.82 12.54
N CYS A 286 -13.23 -19.74 13.31
CA CYS A 286 -13.60 -19.71 14.73
C CYS A 286 -15.10 -19.96 14.94
N TYR A 287 -15.96 -19.27 14.18
CA TYR A 287 -17.41 -19.41 14.28
C TYR A 287 -17.89 -20.76 13.75
N LEU A 288 -17.27 -21.29 12.68
CA LEU A 288 -17.58 -22.62 12.17
C LEU A 288 -17.20 -23.72 13.19
N SER A 289 -16.06 -23.56 13.87
CA SER A 289 -15.62 -24.48 14.92
C SER A 289 -16.48 -24.40 16.18
N LYS A 290 -16.85 -23.19 16.61
CA LYS A 290 -17.70 -22.96 17.79
C LYS A 290 -19.15 -23.36 17.55
N GLY A 291 -19.62 -23.18 16.31
CA GLY A 291 -21.02 -23.30 15.96
C GLY A 291 -21.59 -24.69 16.21
N GLY A 292 -20.86 -25.76 15.90
CA GLY A 292 -21.47 -27.11 15.96
C GLY A 292 -22.79 -27.15 15.19
N ASN A 293 -23.91 -27.21 15.92
CA ASN A 293 -25.29 -27.15 15.38
C ASN A 293 -26.03 -25.81 15.64
N ASP A 294 -25.35 -24.76 16.11
CA ASP A 294 -25.91 -23.42 16.29
C ASP A 294 -25.97 -22.67 14.94
N LYS A 295 -27.20 -22.49 14.43
CA LYS A 295 -27.47 -21.76 13.18
C LYS A 295 -26.89 -20.34 13.16
N ASN A 296 -26.93 -19.62 14.28
CA ASN A 296 -26.47 -18.22 14.32
C ASN A 296 -24.96 -18.14 14.12
N MET A 297 -24.21 -19.06 14.75
CA MET A 297 -22.76 -19.13 14.59
C MET A 297 -22.37 -19.54 13.16
N LEU A 298 -23.11 -20.47 12.54
CA LEU A 298 -22.88 -20.86 11.15
C LEU A 298 -23.18 -19.72 10.16
N LEU A 299 -24.21 -18.91 10.42
CA LEU A 299 -24.50 -17.70 9.64
C LEU A 299 -23.38 -16.66 9.79
N LEU A 300 -22.87 -16.44 11.00
CA LEU A 300 -21.71 -15.56 11.21
C LEU A 300 -20.49 -16.09 10.45
N ALA A 301 -20.20 -17.39 10.52
CA ALA A 301 -19.10 -18.00 9.77
C ALA A 301 -19.22 -17.73 8.26
N LEU A 302 -20.41 -17.98 7.69
CA LEU A 302 -20.70 -17.72 6.28
C LEU A 302 -20.44 -16.25 5.90
N VAL A 303 -20.96 -15.30 6.68
CA VAL A 303 -20.77 -13.86 6.43
C VAL A 303 -19.29 -13.48 6.42
N GLU A 304 -18.51 -14.00 7.38
CA GLU A 304 -17.09 -13.68 7.48
C GLU A 304 -16.27 -14.26 6.32
N TYR A 305 -16.57 -15.48 5.86
CA TYR A 305 -15.93 -16.02 4.65
C TYR A 305 -16.27 -15.23 3.38
N ILE A 306 -17.51 -14.75 3.23
CA ILE A 306 -17.89 -13.91 2.08
C ILE A 306 -17.13 -12.58 2.09
N LYS A 307 -16.99 -11.93 3.26
CA LYS A 307 -16.16 -10.72 3.39
C LYS A 307 -14.70 -10.98 3.01
N ALA A 308 -14.13 -12.10 3.46
CA ALA A 308 -12.75 -12.47 3.14
C ALA A 308 -12.55 -12.66 1.63
N ARG A 309 -13.48 -13.35 0.96
CA ARG A 309 -13.48 -13.53 -0.50
C ARG A 309 -13.47 -12.19 -1.23
N ASP A 310 -14.37 -11.27 -0.85
CA ASP A 310 -14.53 -9.98 -1.52
C ASP A 310 -13.27 -9.10 -1.42
N LEU A 311 -12.58 -9.16 -0.28
CA LEU A 311 -11.31 -8.44 -0.07
C LEU A 311 -10.15 -9.01 -0.90
N PHE A 312 -10.15 -10.31 -1.22
CA PHE A 312 -9.09 -10.96 -1.99
C PHE A 312 -9.27 -10.94 -3.51
N ALA A 313 -10.33 -10.30 -4.03
CA ALA A 313 -10.68 -10.33 -5.46
C ALA A 313 -9.56 -9.85 -6.42
N GLY A 314 -8.49 -9.20 -5.92
CA GLY A 314 -7.34 -8.75 -6.70
C GLY A 314 -6.02 -9.53 -6.51
N GLY A 315 -5.95 -10.53 -5.62
CA GLY A 315 -4.72 -11.28 -5.37
C GLY A 315 -4.82 -12.19 -4.14
N GLY A 316 -4.31 -13.42 -4.23
CA GLY A 316 -4.36 -14.38 -3.11
C GLY A 316 -5.28 -15.58 -3.36
N VAL A 317 -5.18 -16.20 -4.55
CA VAL A 317 -5.98 -17.37 -4.96
C VAL A 317 -6.11 -18.44 -3.86
N LYS A 318 -5.04 -18.71 -3.11
CA LYS A 318 -5.06 -19.67 -2.00
C LYS A 318 -6.06 -19.28 -0.91
N GLU A 319 -6.08 -18.02 -0.51
CA GLU A 319 -6.95 -17.55 0.57
C GLU A 319 -8.39 -17.33 0.10
N VAL A 320 -8.59 -16.98 -1.18
CA VAL A 320 -9.93 -17.01 -1.81
C VAL A 320 -10.49 -18.44 -1.80
N LYS A 321 -9.68 -19.42 -2.22
CA LYS A 321 -10.08 -20.84 -2.20
C LYS A 321 -10.48 -21.28 -0.80
N ARG A 322 -9.68 -20.91 0.22
CA ARG A 322 -10.00 -21.20 1.63
C ARG A 322 -11.32 -20.55 2.06
N ALA A 323 -11.53 -19.28 1.73
CA ALA A 323 -12.77 -18.57 2.05
C ALA A 323 -14.00 -19.27 1.43
N LEU A 324 -13.94 -19.59 0.13
CA LEU A 324 -15.01 -20.28 -0.57
C LEU A 324 -15.29 -21.67 0.01
N GLN A 325 -14.24 -22.43 0.33
CA GLN A 325 -14.39 -23.75 0.96
C GLN A 325 -15.08 -23.64 2.33
N GLY A 326 -14.68 -22.67 3.15
CA GLY A 326 -15.32 -22.41 4.44
C GLY A 326 -16.80 -22.02 4.31
N ALA A 327 -17.12 -21.15 3.35
CA ALA A 327 -18.49 -20.73 3.05
C ALA A 327 -19.36 -21.90 2.59
N ILE A 328 -18.85 -22.75 1.68
CA ILE A 328 -19.54 -23.96 1.20
C ILE A 328 -19.87 -24.90 2.35
N GLU A 329 -18.92 -25.13 3.26
CA GLU A 329 -19.12 -25.97 4.44
C GLU A 329 -20.17 -25.37 5.40
N ALA A 330 -20.14 -24.05 5.63
CA ALA A 330 -21.16 -23.37 6.43
C ALA A 330 -22.56 -23.53 5.81
N CYS A 331 -22.72 -23.31 4.50
CA CYS A 331 -23.98 -23.52 3.80
C CYS A 331 -24.50 -24.96 3.93
N LYS A 332 -23.61 -25.96 3.78
CA LYS A 332 -23.97 -27.38 3.93
C LYS A 332 -24.50 -27.71 5.32
N ARG A 333 -23.89 -27.14 6.38
CA ARG A 333 -24.38 -27.34 7.75
C ARG A 333 -25.69 -26.61 8.02
N LEU A 334 -25.84 -25.38 7.50
CA LEU A 334 -27.07 -24.61 7.59
C LEU A 334 -28.24 -25.33 6.91
N GLU A 335 -28.02 -25.87 5.71
CA GLU A 335 -29.00 -26.68 4.97
C GLU A 335 -29.49 -27.88 5.80
N ALA A 336 -28.57 -28.58 6.47
CA ALA A 336 -28.91 -29.75 7.29
C ALA A 336 -29.73 -29.40 8.54
N LEU A 337 -29.58 -28.18 9.05
CA LEU A 337 -30.29 -27.69 10.23
C LEU A 337 -31.59 -26.95 9.88
N GLU A 338 -31.77 -26.55 8.61
CA GLU A 338 -32.91 -25.74 8.19
C GLU A 338 -34.16 -26.59 7.94
N SER A 339 -35.24 -26.26 8.65
CA SER A 339 -36.53 -26.93 8.54
C SER A 339 -37.47 -26.23 7.55
N ASP A 340 -37.25 -24.93 7.31
CA ASP A 340 -37.96 -24.17 6.30
C ASP A 340 -37.41 -24.50 4.90
N GLU A 341 -38.22 -25.17 4.07
CA GLU A 341 -37.77 -25.65 2.76
C GLU A 341 -37.33 -24.51 1.84
N LYS A 342 -37.94 -23.33 1.92
CA LYS A 342 -37.56 -22.19 1.08
C LYS A 342 -36.15 -21.71 1.46
N LYS A 343 -35.89 -21.49 2.74
CA LYS A 343 -34.55 -21.08 3.23
C LYS A 343 -33.50 -22.15 2.96
N LYS A 344 -33.88 -23.42 3.07
CA LYS A 344 -33.00 -24.53 2.72
C LYS A 344 -32.57 -24.46 1.25
N GLN A 345 -33.51 -24.23 0.33
CA GLN A 345 -33.21 -24.04 -1.10
C GLN A 345 -32.32 -22.81 -1.35
N GLU A 346 -32.46 -21.73 -0.58
CA GLU A 346 -31.55 -20.57 -0.65
C GLU A 346 -30.10 -20.97 -0.30
N PHE A 347 -29.88 -21.78 0.74
CA PHE A 347 -28.55 -22.29 1.09
C PHE A 347 -27.98 -23.25 0.04
N VAL A 348 -28.82 -24.10 -0.56
CA VAL A 348 -28.41 -24.99 -1.67
C VAL A 348 -27.92 -24.17 -2.86
N SER A 349 -28.71 -23.20 -3.32
CA SER A 349 -28.36 -22.34 -4.45
C SER A 349 -27.08 -21.53 -4.17
N MET A 350 -26.93 -20.97 -2.96
CA MET A 350 -25.71 -20.26 -2.57
C MET A 350 -24.49 -21.18 -2.61
N ARG A 351 -24.60 -22.40 -2.07
CA ARG A 351 -23.51 -23.39 -2.09
C ARG A 351 -23.09 -23.74 -3.52
N GLU A 352 -24.04 -23.96 -4.42
CA GLU A 352 -23.78 -24.28 -5.83
C GLU A 352 -23.05 -23.12 -6.54
N ASN A 353 -23.49 -21.89 -6.31
CA ASN A 353 -22.83 -20.70 -6.84
C ASN A 353 -21.37 -20.59 -6.35
N LEU A 354 -21.14 -20.80 -5.06
CA LEU A 354 -19.79 -20.79 -4.46
C LEU A 354 -18.91 -21.93 -5.01
N GLN A 355 -19.49 -23.10 -5.27
CA GLN A 355 -18.77 -24.23 -5.88
C GLN A 355 -18.37 -23.93 -7.33
N ALA A 356 -19.27 -23.31 -8.11
CA ALA A 356 -18.96 -22.88 -9.47
C ALA A 356 -17.82 -21.84 -9.45
N GLU A 357 -17.90 -20.83 -8.58
CA GLU A 357 -16.83 -19.84 -8.39
C GLU A 357 -15.49 -20.50 -8.04
N LEU A 358 -15.48 -21.42 -7.06
CA LEU A 358 -14.29 -22.15 -6.65
C LEU A 358 -13.68 -22.96 -7.82
N ALA A 359 -14.51 -23.55 -8.68
CA ALA A 359 -14.07 -24.31 -9.84
C ALA A 359 -13.42 -23.43 -10.94
N HIS A 360 -13.72 -22.13 -10.96
CA HIS A 360 -13.11 -21.16 -11.89
C HIS A 360 -11.73 -20.65 -11.43
N LEU A 361 -11.36 -20.80 -10.15
CA LEU A 361 -10.06 -20.37 -9.61
C LEU A 361 -8.89 -21.32 -9.96
N LYS A 362 -8.96 -22.05 -11.08
CA LYS A 362 -7.96 -23.05 -11.48
C LYS A 362 -6.61 -22.42 -11.79
#